data_AF-A0A0F8Z9R5-F1
#
_entry.id   AF-A0A0F8Z9R5-F1
#
_cell.length_a   1.000
_cell.length_b   1.000
_cell.length_c   1.000
_cell.angle_alpha   90.00
_cell.angle_beta   90.00
_cell.angle_gamma   90.00
#
_symmetry.space_group_name_H-M   'P 1'
#
loop_
_entity.id
_entity.type
_entity.pdbx_description
1 polymer ?
#
loop_
_entity_poly.entity_id
_entity_poly.type
_entity_poly.pdbx_seq_one_letter_code
_entity_poly.pdbx_strand_id
1 'polypeptide(L)'
;IAMKGQWAERHAWRPGYVLVCSWFAVWVGFFSIAGTKLPSYIVPAYPALALLTGCFVASWVREPALLPIVWRRLVWGCVGLTGVGLIVALPIVAHVFLGDEWMLGALGLIPLAAAVTGWVFCRRGQAGHAAATLAGLGVVLWIAVFGFAAVVVAPYQESPAFARRIAAETPRGATAAVGSFHHFRPSYVFYTQRVVERIQTPDEVRSFFAAHVHGAFVITNDGQFERLRGRLPGDVTVLDSRRRLLQRGNVLLLGRARPSATATKPRVEAGPPLR
;
A
#
# COMPACT_ATOMS: atom_id res chain seq x y z
N ILE A 1 -18.20 -51.91 6.42
CA ILE A 1 -19.39 -51.19 5.89
C ILE A 1 -19.27 -49.66 6.01
N ALA A 2 -18.40 -49.10 6.86
CA ALA A 2 -18.20 -47.64 7.00
C ALA A 2 -17.47 -46.91 5.84
N MET A 3 -16.76 -47.62 4.94
CA MET A 3 -16.01 -46.99 3.83
C MET A 3 -16.88 -46.58 2.63
N LYS A 4 -18.11 -47.10 2.45
CA LYS A 4 -18.94 -46.72 1.28
C LYS A 4 -19.61 -45.34 1.40
N GLY A 5 -19.81 -44.83 2.62
CA GLY A 5 -20.46 -43.54 2.87
C GLY A 5 -19.61 -42.32 2.47
N GLN A 6 -18.30 -42.37 2.70
CA GLN A 6 -17.41 -41.24 2.42
C GLN A 6 -17.17 -40.99 0.92
N TRP A 7 -17.34 -42.01 0.06
CA TRP A 7 -17.15 -41.88 -1.39
C TRP A 7 -18.41 -41.37 -2.12
N ALA A 8 -19.60 -41.68 -1.59
CA ALA A 8 -20.87 -41.21 -2.13
C ALA A 8 -21.05 -39.69 -1.90
N GLU A 9 -20.67 -39.17 -0.73
CA GLU A 9 -20.72 -37.73 -0.45
C GLU A 9 -19.80 -36.91 -1.35
N ARG A 10 -18.61 -37.42 -1.71
CA ARG A 10 -17.69 -36.73 -2.62
C ARG A 10 -18.27 -36.51 -4.02
N HIS A 11 -19.29 -37.28 -4.43
CA HIS A 11 -19.96 -37.10 -5.73
C HIS A 11 -21.01 -35.97 -5.71
N ALA A 12 -21.69 -35.74 -4.57
CA ALA A 12 -22.72 -34.72 -4.45
C ALA A 12 -22.18 -33.29 -4.61
N TRP A 13 -20.94 -33.05 -4.19
CA TRP A 13 -20.29 -31.73 -4.29
C TRP A 13 -19.58 -31.46 -5.62
N ARG A 14 -19.55 -32.44 -6.55
CA ARG A 14 -18.90 -32.29 -7.86
C ARG A 14 -19.39 -31.07 -8.65
N PRO A 15 -20.72 -30.80 -8.75
CA PRO A 15 -21.20 -29.62 -9.46
C PRO A 15 -20.70 -28.32 -8.81
N GLY A 16 -20.62 -28.28 -7.48
CA GLY A 16 -20.07 -27.13 -6.74
C GLY A 16 -18.58 -26.90 -7.06
N TYR A 17 -17.77 -27.95 -7.06
CA TYR A 17 -16.36 -27.83 -7.44
C TYR A 17 -16.19 -27.37 -8.89
N VAL A 18 -16.96 -27.93 -9.82
CA VAL A 18 -16.94 -27.52 -11.23
C VAL A 18 -17.33 -26.06 -11.38
N LEU A 19 -18.39 -25.62 -10.71
CA LEU A 19 -18.83 -24.23 -10.72
C LEU A 19 -17.74 -23.29 -10.21
N VAL A 20 -17.16 -23.57 -9.04
CA VAL A 20 -16.15 -22.70 -8.42
C VAL A 20 -14.84 -22.69 -9.22
N CYS A 21 -14.42 -23.85 -9.76
CA CYS A 21 -13.25 -23.91 -10.64
C CYS A 21 -13.50 -23.15 -11.95
N SER A 22 -14.69 -23.29 -12.54
CA SER A 22 -15.07 -22.58 -13.76
C SER A 22 -15.13 -21.07 -13.52
N TRP A 23 -15.71 -20.64 -12.39
CA TRP A 23 -15.72 -19.24 -11.99
C TRP A 23 -14.29 -18.69 -11.89
N PHE A 24 -13.42 -19.34 -11.13
CA PHE A 24 -12.01 -18.92 -11.02
C PHE A 24 -11.30 -18.88 -12.38
N ALA A 25 -11.47 -19.94 -13.18
CA ALA A 25 -10.83 -20.08 -14.49
C ALA A 25 -11.31 -19.04 -15.51
N VAL A 26 -12.60 -18.68 -15.50
CA VAL A 26 -13.14 -17.64 -16.39
C VAL A 26 -12.46 -16.32 -16.14
N TRP A 27 -12.40 -15.85 -14.89
CA TRP A 27 -11.81 -14.54 -14.60
C TRP A 27 -10.29 -14.55 -14.78
N VAL A 28 -9.58 -15.52 -14.20
CA VAL A 28 -8.11 -15.55 -14.30
C VAL A 28 -7.66 -15.86 -15.72
N GLY A 29 -8.28 -16.83 -16.39
CA GLY A 29 -7.94 -17.23 -17.76
C GLY A 29 -8.23 -16.13 -18.77
N PHE A 30 -9.43 -15.56 -18.77
CA PHE A 30 -9.80 -14.48 -19.70
C PHE A 30 -8.89 -13.26 -19.55
N PHE A 31 -8.67 -12.78 -18.32
CA PHE A 31 -7.83 -11.60 -18.09
C PHE A 31 -6.32 -11.87 -18.19
N SER A 32 -5.89 -13.13 -18.17
CA SER A 32 -4.51 -13.48 -18.52
C SER A 32 -4.24 -13.24 -20.01
N ILE A 33 -5.21 -13.52 -20.88
CA ILE A 33 -5.11 -13.37 -22.33
C ILE A 33 -5.37 -11.93 -22.80
N ALA A 34 -6.12 -11.14 -22.03
CA ALA A 34 -6.41 -9.75 -22.36
C ALA A 34 -5.14 -8.89 -22.56
N GLY A 35 -5.14 -8.07 -23.62
CA GLY A 35 -4.02 -7.20 -23.99
C GLY A 35 -3.81 -6.01 -23.04
N THR A 36 -4.88 -5.51 -22.42
CA THR A 36 -4.83 -4.49 -21.37
C THR A 36 -5.21 -5.12 -20.02
N LYS A 37 -4.36 -4.95 -19.02
CA LYS A 37 -4.53 -5.55 -17.69
C LYS A 37 -4.64 -4.45 -16.64
N LEU A 38 -5.81 -4.35 -15.99
CA LEU A 38 -5.94 -3.59 -14.76
C LEU A 38 -5.90 -4.55 -13.57
N PRO A 39 -5.20 -4.22 -12.47
CA PRO A 39 -5.12 -5.08 -11.28
C PRO A 39 -6.48 -5.46 -10.69
N SER A 40 -7.51 -4.62 -10.88
CA SER A 40 -8.86 -4.86 -10.38
C SER A 40 -9.63 -5.96 -11.14
N TYR A 41 -9.17 -6.37 -12.32
CA TYR A 41 -9.91 -7.33 -13.15
C TYR A 41 -10.04 -8.72 -12.53
N ILE A 42 -9.09 -9.14 -11.69
CA ILE A 42 -9.15 -10.45 -11.03
C ILE A 42 -9.94 -10.44 -9.73
N VAL A 43 -10.42 -9.27 -9.27
CA VAL A 43 -11.12 -9.15 -7.98
C VAL A 43 -12.34 -10.09 -7.88
N PRO A 44 -13.17 -10.24 -8.92
CA PRO A 44 -14.30 -11.16 -8.86
C PRO A 44 -13.91 -12.65 -8.75
N ALA A 45 -12.64 -13.02 -8.90
CA ALA A 45 -12.16 -14.39 -8.70
C ALA A 45 -11.88 -14.74 -7.22
N TYR A 46 -11.73 -13.73 -6.33
CA TYR A 46 -11.39 -13.98 -4.93
C TYR A 46 -12.41 -14.83 -4.16
N PRO A 47 -13.75 -14.66 -4.32
CA PRO A 47 -14.72 -15.52 -3.65
C PRO A 47 -14.57 -17.00 -4.03
N ALA A 48 -14.32 -17.28 -5.32
CA ALA A 48 -14.09 -18.64 -5.79
C ALA A 48 -12.80 -19.23 -5.18
N LEU A 49 -11.72 -18.44 -5.15
CA LEU A 49 -10.46 -18.85 -4.53
C LEU A 49 -10.61 -19.11 -3.02
N ALA A 50 -11.39 -18.29 -2.30
CA ALA A 50 -11.68 -18.48 -0.89
C ALA A 50 -12.43 -19.79 -0.62
N LEU A 51 -13.44 -20.12 -1.45
CA LEU A 51 -14.17 -21.38 -1.35
C LEU A 51 -13.26 -22.59 -1.62
N LEU A 52 -12.45 -22.55 -2.68
CA LEU A 52 -11.49 -23.63 -2.99
C LEU A 52 -10.48 -23.83 -1.85
N THR A 53 -9.95 -22.73 -1.31
CA THR A 53 -9.02 -22.77 -0.18
C THR A 53 -9.69 -23.35 1.07
N GLY A 54 -10.93 -22.96 1.35
CA GLY A 54 -11.71 -23.49 2.46
C GLY A 54 -11.96 -25.01 2.33
N CYS A 55 -12.38 -25.47 1.15
CA CYS A 55 -12.58 -26.90 0.88
C CYS A 55 -11.27 -27.70 1.02
N PHE A 56 -10.16 -27.15 0.55
CA PHE A 56 -8.83 -27.75 0.70
C PHE A 56 -8.43 -27.87 2.18
N VAL A 57 -8.53 -26.77 2.93
CA VAL A 57 -8.18 -26.76 4.37
C VAL A 57 -9.10 -27.71 5.15
N ALA A 58 -10.40 -27.74 4.87
CA ALA A 58 -11.34 -28.65 5.52
C ALA A 58 -10.99 -30.13 5.24
N SER A 59 -10.63 -30.46 4.00
CA SER A 59 -10.20 -31.81 3.63
C SER A 59 -8.90 -32.20 4.32
N TRP A 60 -7.93 -31.29 4.37
CA TRP A 60 -6.66 -31.51 5.06
C TRP A 60 -6.81 -31.68 6.57
N VAL A 61 -7.66 -30.89 7.22
CA VAL A 61 -7.90 -31.00 8.67
C VAL A 61 -8.55 -32.34 9.01
N ARG A 62 -9.49 -32.81 8.18
CA ARG A 62 -10.14 -34.12 8.35
C ARG A 62 -9.19 -35.29 8.11
N GLU A 63 -8.33 -35.18 7.10
CA GLU A 63 -7.44 -36.25 6.69
C GLU A 63 -6.02 -35.70 6.43
N PRO A 64 -5.21 -35.47 7.49
CA PRO A 64 -3.90 -34.83 7.37
C PRO A 64 -2.89 -35.59 6.49
N ALA A 65 -3.12 -36.89 6.30
CA ALA A 65 -2.34 -37.76 5.44
C ALA A 65 -2.49 -37.44 3.94
N LEU A 66 -3.54 -36.73 3.53
CA LEU A 66 -3.75 -36.31 2.14
C LEU A 66 -2.64 -35.38 1.62
N LEU A 67 -1.97 -34.65 2.52
CA LEU A 67 -0.89 -33.74 2.18
C LEU A 67 0.46 -34.43 2.39
N PRO A 68 1.22 -34.74 1.32
CA PRO A 68 2.54 -35.36 1.44
C PRO A 68 3.49 -34.50 2.28
N ILE A 69 4.44 -35.15 2.96
CA ILE A 69 5.35 -34.47 3.88
C ILE A 69 6.19 -33.37 3.20
N VAL A 70 6.53 -33.55 1.93
CA VAL A 70 7.25 -32.55 1.11
C VAL A 70 6.40 -31.29 0.96
N TRP A 71 5.12 -31.42 0.61
CA TRP A 71 4.21 -30.27 0.48
C TRP A 71 4.00 -29.55 1.82
N ARG A 72 3.90 -30.29 2.93
CA ARG A 72 3.83 -29.68 4.27
C ARG A 72 5.10 -28.86 4.57
N ARG A 73 6.29 -29.39 4.25
CA ARG A 73 7.57 -28.67 4.40
C ARG A 73 7.61 -27.42 3.55
N LEU A 74 7.17 -27.51 2.29
CA LEU A 74 7.15 -26.37 1.38
C LEU A 74 6.21 -25.27 1.86
N VAL A 75 4.98 -25.61 2.28
CA VAL A 75 4.01 -24.62 2.78
C VAL A 75 4.57 -23.85 3.97
N TRP A 76 5.01 -24.54 5.02
CA TRP A 76 5.54 -23.87 6.21
C TRP A 76 6.89 -23.20 5.95
N GLY A 77 7.71 -23.76 5.05
CA GLY A 77 8.94 -23.14 4.57
C GLY A 77 8.70 -21.82 3.86
N CYS A 78 7.71 -21.75 2.96
CA CYS A 78 7.33 -20.52 2.27
C CYS A 78 6.77 -19.46 3.23
N VAL A 79 5.92 -19.86 4.19
CA VAL A 79 5.40 -18.93 5.21
C VAL A 79 6.54 -18.40 6.08
N GLY A 80 7.47 -19.26 6.50
CA GLY A 80 8.65 -18.88 7.27
C GLY A 80 9.58 -17.95 6.49
N LEU A 81 9.86 -18.28 5.24
CA LEU A 81 10.64 -17.45 4.32
C LEU A 81 9.99 -16.08 4.10
N THR A 82 8.67 -16.03 4.01
CA THR A 82 7.93 -14.76 3.92
C THR A 82 8.15 -13.93 5.19
N GLY A 83 8.12 -14.54 6.37
CA GLY A 83 8.40 -13.83 7.62
C GLY A 83 9.84 -13.32 7.72
N VAL A 84 10.82 -14.15 7.39
CA VAL A 84 12.23 -13.72 7.30
C VAL A 84 12.39 -12.59 6.28
N GLY A 85 11.77 -12.73 5.11
CA GLY A 85 11.78 -11.71 4.06
C GLY A 85 11.23 -10.38 4.55
N LEU A 86 10.12 -10.37 5.30
CA LEU A 86 9.56 -9.15 5.87
C LEU A 86 10.44 -8.55 6.98
N ILE A 87 11.03 -9.38 7.85
CA ILE A 87 11.95 -8.92 8.92
C ILE A 87 13.15 -8.20 8.33
N VAL A 88 13.67 -8.66 7.19
CA VAL A 88 14.86 -8.08 6.55
C VAL A 88 14.48 -6.93 5.62
N ALA A 89 13.51 -7.13 4.74
CA ALA A 89 13.19 -6.18 3.68
C ALA A 89 12.50 -4.92 4.20
N LEU A 90 11.60 -5.02 5.18
CA LEU A 90 10.85 -3.85 5.66
C LEU A 90 11.75 -2.81 6.34
N PRO A 91 12.68 -3.17 7.26
CA PRO A 91 13.62 -2.21 7.82
C PRO A 91 14.54 -1.58 6.76
N ILE A 92 14.99 -2.35 5.75
CA ILE A 92 15.80 -1.80 4.66
C ILE A 92 15.00 -0.76 3.86
N VAL A 93 13.77 -1.09 3.49
CA VAL A 93 12.87 -0.16 2.78
C VAL A 93 12.57 1.06 3.67
N ALA A 94 12.35 0.86 4.96
CA ALA A 94 12.11 1.93 5.92
C ALA A 94 13.32 2.86 6.08
N HIS A 95 14.53 2.32 6.17
CA HIS A 95 15.76 3.12 6.20
C HIS A 95 15.90 3.95 4.93
N VAL A 96 15.66 3.34 3.76
CA VAL A 96 15.82 4.02 2.47
C VAL A 96 14.75 5.09 2.25
N PHE A 97 13.49 4.88 2.68
CA PHE A 97 12.35 5.71 2.29
C PHE A 97 11.63 6.44 3.43
N LEU A 98 11.74 5.97 4.67
CA LEU A 98 10.93 6.41 5.82
C LEU A 98 11.78 6.89 7.02
N GLY A 99 13.09 7.08 6.89
CA GLY A 99 13.88 7.66 8.00
C GLY A 99 13.93 6.80 9.26
N ASP A 100 14.33 5.53 9.12
CA ASP A 100 14.66 4.61 10.21
C ASP A 100 13.50 3.96 10.99
N GLU A 101 12.35 3.74 10.33
CA GLU A 101 11.22 2.97 10.90
C GLU A 101 11.47 1.44 10.92
N TRP A 102 12.56 1.00 11.57
CA TRP A 102 12.97 -0.41 11.64
C TRP A 102 11.93 -1.30 12.32
N MET A 103 11.05 -0.73 13.16
CA MET A 103 9.96 -1.45 13.82
C MET A 103 8.98 -2.10 12.84
N LEU A 104 8.91 -1.64 11.58
CA LEU A 104 8.11 -2.29 10.53
C LEU A 104 8.55 -3.74 10.28
N GLY A 105 9.82 -4.07 10.53
CA GLY A 105 10.32 -5.45 10.45
C GLY A 105 9.64 -6.41 11.44
N ALA A 106 9.09 -5.91 12.55
CA ALA A 106 8.37 -6.73 13.52
C ALA A 106 7.12 -7.41 12.91
N LEU A 107 6.56 -6.87 11.83
CA LEU A 107 5.46 -7.51 11.09
C LEU A 107 5.83 -8.89 10.57
N GLY A 108 7.10 -9.14 10.22
CA GLY A 108 7.55 -10.44 9.75
C GLY A 108 7.66 -11.50 10.85
N LEU A 109 7.68 -11.10 12.13
CA LEU A 109 7.61 -12.04 13.25
C LEU A 109 6.29 -12.80 13.27
N ILE A 110 5.21 -12.21 12.76
CA ILE A 110 3.87 -12.82 12.75
C ILE A 110 3.82 -14.06 11.83
N PRO A 111 4.13 -13.97 10.52
CA PRO A 111 4.21 -15.15 9.67
C PRO A 111 5.35 -16.10 10.06
N LEU A 112 6.46 -15.61 10.63
CA LEU A 112 7.51 -16.49 11.14
C LEU A 112 6.99 -17.35 12.32
N ALA A 113 6.27 -16.73 13.26
CA ALA A 113 5.60 -17.44 14.34
C ALA A 113 4.58 -18.45 13.79
N ALA A 114 3.77 -18.05 12.80
CA ALA A 114 2.80 -18.94 12.15
C ALA A 114 3.47 -20.16 11.50
N ALA A 115 4.64 -19.96 10.88
CA ALA A 115 5.42 -21.05 10.31
C ALA A 115 5.91 -22.03 11.36
N VAL A 116 6.47 -21.52 12.47
CA VAL A 116 7.00 -22.36 13.56
C VAL A 116 5.86 -23.10 14.26
N THR A 117 4.79 -22.42 14.68
CA THR A 117 3.66 -23.05 15.37
C THR A 117 2.93 -24.02 14.47
N GLY A 118 2.68 -23.63 13.21
CA GLY A 118 2.04 -24.48 12.21
C GLY A 118 2.85 -25.74 11.91
N TRP A 119 4.17 -25.62 11.78
CA TRP A 119 5.07 -26.76 11.62
C TRP A 119 5.01 -27.72 12.81
N VAL A 120 5.06 -27.19 14.04
CA VAL A 120 4.99 -27.99 15.27
C VAL A 120 3.66 -28.74 15.37
N PHE A 121 2.54 -28.06 15.15
CA PHE A 121 1.21 -28.69 15.18
C PHE A 121 1.05 -29.74 14.08
N CYS A 122 1.59 -29.49 12.89
CA CYS A 122 1.60 -30.47 11.81
C CYS A 122 2.41 -31.73 12.17
N ARG A 123 3.57 -31.59 12.83
CA ARG A 123 4.36 -32.74 13.29
C ARG A 123 3.67 -33.55 14.38
N ARG A 124 2.79 -32.92 15.17
CA ARG A 124 1.96 -33.57 16.20
C ARG A 124 0.66 -34.19 15.66
N GLY A 125 0.43 -34.13 14.34
CA GLY A 125 -0.81 -34.61 13.72
C GLY A 125 -2.03 -33.71 13.98
N GLN A 126 -1.82 -32.51 14.52
CA GLN A 126 -2.88 -31.57 14.92
C GLN A 126 -3.17 -30.56 13.80
N ALA A 127 -3.57 -31.04 12.62
CA ALA A 127 -3.81 -30.19 11.44
C ALA A 127 -4.83 -29.07 11.69
N GLY A 128 -5.87 -29.33 12.50
CA GLY A 128 -6.86 -28.32 12.89
C GLY A 128 -6.24 -27.13 13.63
N HIS A 129 -5.36 -27.39 14.60
CA HIS A 129 -4.64 -26.32 15.31
C HIS A 129 -3.68 -25.59 14.37
N ALA A 130 -2.99 -26.30 13.48
CA ALA A 130 -2.12 -25.68 12.49
C ALA A 130 -2.90 -24.72 11.57
N ALA A 131 -4.05 -25.14 11.04
CA ALA A 131 -4.94 -24.30 10.25
C ALA A 131 -5.47 -23.09 11.04
N ALA A 132 -5.91 -23.30 12.28
CA ALA A 132 -6.39 -22.24 13.16
C ALA A 132 -5.29 -21.20 13.47
N THR A 133 -4.04 -21.64 13.71
CA THR A 133 -2.93 -20.70 13.93
C THR A 133 -2.60 -19.88 12.70
N LEU A 134 -2.63 -20.47 11.51
CA LEU A 134 -2.40 -19.73 10.26
C LEU A 134 -3.50 -18.69 10.03
N ALA A 135 -4.77 -19.06 10.24
CA ALA A 135 -5.88 -18.13 10.11
C ALA A 135 -5.82 -17.00 11.15
N GLY A 136 -5.61 -17.35 12.42
CA GLY A 136 -5.52 -16.39 13.53
C GLY A 136 -4.37 -15.41 13.35
N LEU A 137 -3.16 -15.90 13.05
CA LEU A 137 -2.01 -15.03 12.80
C LEU A 137 -2.12 -14.26 11.48
N GLY A 138 -2.85 -14.77 10.50
CA GLY A 138 -3.23 -14.02 9.30
C GLY A 138 -4.10 -12.81 9.63
N VAL A 139 -5.10 -12.97 10.51
CA VAL A 139 -5.92 -11.85 11.01
C VAL A 139 -5.07 -10.86 11.80
N VAL A 140 -4.19 -11.35 12.69
CA VAL A 140 -3.28 -10.50 13.46
C VAL A 140 -2.35 -9.72 12.52
N LEU A 141 -1.81 -10.35 11.47
CA LEU A 141 -1.00 -9.67 10.46
C LEU A 141 -1.80 -8.59 9.75
N TRP A 142 -3.04 -8.88 9.36
CA TRP A 142 -3.92 -7.91 8.69
C TRP A 142 -4.18 -6.69 9.59
N ILE A 143 -4.52 -6.92 10.86
CA ILE A 143 -4.69 -5.87 11.86
C ILE A 143 -3.39 -5.09 12.07
N ALA A 144 -2.23 -5.76 12.14
CA ALA A 144 -0.95 -5.09 12.33
C ALA A 144 -0.57 -4.23 11.10
N VAL A 145 -0.86 -4.69 9.88
CA VAL A 145 -0.62 -3.91 8.66
C VAL A 145 -1.47 -2.64 8.65
N PHE A 146 -2.78 -2.75 8.90
CA PHE A 146 -3.68 -1.59 8.80
C PHE A 146 -3.74 -0.73 10.06
N GLY A 147 -3.54 -1.32 11.24
CA GLY A 147 -3.60 -0.64 12.53
C GLY A 147 -2.26 -0.08 13.01
N PHE A 148 -1.14 -0.68 12.59
CA PHE A 148 0.20 -0.22 12.98
C PHE A 148 0.99 0.29 11.77
N ALA A 149 1.23 -0.54 10.76
CA ALA A 149 2.11 -0.17 9.64
C ALA A 149 1.59 1.03 8.86
N ALA A 150 0.29 1.04 8.54
CA ALA A 150 -0.34 2.15 7.83
C ALA A 150 -0.28 3.46 8.64
N VAL A 151 -0.36 3.40 9.97
CA VAL A 151 -0.25 4.57 10.86
C VAL A 151 1.18 5.10 10.88
N VAL A 152 2.18 4.23 10.99
CA VAL A 152 3.60 4.60 10.92
C VAL A 152 3.95 5.22 9.57
N VAL A 153 3.38 4.71 8.48
CA VAL A 153 3.64 5.22 7.12
C VAL A 153 2.86 6.50 6.81
N ALA A 154 1.73 6.77 7.48
CA ALA A 154 0.85 7.89 7.17
C ALA A 154 1.53 9.29 7.14
N PRO A 155 2.44 9.64 8.06
CA PRO A 155 3.16 10.93 8.05
C PRO A 155 4.01 11.16 6.79
N TYR A 156 4.45 10.08 6.13
CA TYR A 156 5.29 10.13 4.94
C TYR A 156 4.47 10.30 3.65
N GLN A 157 3.13 10.26 3.72
CA GLN A 157 2.28 10.55 2.57
C GLN A 157 2.21 12.06 2.29
N GLU A 158 2.47 12.47 1.05
CA GLU A 158 2.49 13.89 0.69
C GLU A 158 1.10 14.53 0.60
N SER A 159 0.10 13.78 0.10
CA SER A 159 -1.24 14.33 -0.19
C SER A 159 -1.97 14.84 1.07
N PRO A 160 -2.07 14.07 2.17
CA PRO A 160 -2.72 14.56 3.39
C PRO A 160 -1.92 15.69 4.05
N ALA A 161 -0.59 15.66 3.95
CA ALA A 161 0.25 16.68 4.54
C ALA A 161 0.11 18.04 3.83
N PHE A 162 0.14 18.06 2.50
CA PHE A 162 -0.10 19.29 1.75
C PHE A 162 -1.51 19.82 1.94
N ALA A 163 -2.53 18.96 2.01
CA ALA A 163 -3.89 19.41 2.32
C ALA A 163 -3.98 20.09 3.68
N ARG A 164 -3.34 19.52 4.73
CA ARG A 164 -3.26 20.16 6.05
C ARG A 164 -2.52 21.49 6.01
N ARG A 165 -1.40 21.58 5.26
CA ARG A 165 -0.65 22.83 5.12
C ARG A 165 -1.46 23.90 4.39
N ILE A 166 -2.10 23.56 3.28
CA ILE A 166 -3.01 24.45 2.53
C ILE A 166 -4.12 24.95 3.45
N ALA A 167 -4.76 24.05 4.22
CA ALA A 167 -5.82 24.44 5.15
C ALA A 167 -5.33 25.38 6.26
N ALA A 168 -4.13 25.17 6.81
CA ALA A 168 -3.54 26.03 7.83
C ALA A 168 -3.17 27.43 7.31
N GLU A 169 -2.72 27.51 6.06
CA GLU A 169 -2.35 28.78 5.43
C GLU A 169 -3.58 29.55 4.89
N THR A 170 -4.71 28.87 4.70
CA THR A 170 -5.95 29.52 4.22
C THR A 170 -6.70 30.19 5.38
N PRO A 171 -6.97 31.51 5.33
CA PRO A 171 -7.81 32.17 6.33
C PRO A 171 -9.17 31.50 6.50
N ARG A 172 -9.70 31.49 7.72
CA ARG A 172 -11.05 30.95 7.98
C ARG A 172 -12.07 31.73 7.13
N GLY A 173 -12.86 31.01 6.33
CA GLY A 173 -13.86 31.59 5.43
C GLY A 173 -13.35 31.96 4.03
N ALA A 174 -12.05 31.85 3.75
CA ALA A 174 -11.49 32.07 2.41
C ALA A 174 -11.41 30.76 1.60
N THR A 175 -11.56 30.87 0.29
CA THR A 175 -11.31 29.76 -0.64
C THR A 175 -9.85 29.77 -1.07
N ALA A 176 -9.22 28.59 -1.04
CA ALA A 176 -7.87 28.40 -1.56
C ALA A 176 -7.95 27.84 -2.97
N ALA A 177 -7.22 28.46 -3.90
CA ALA A 177 -7.05 27.93 -5.24
C ALA A 177 -5.86 26.97 -5.23
N VAL A 178 -6.08 25.73 -5.70
CA VAL A 178 -5.03 24.70 -5.73
C VAL A 178 -4.76 24.31 -7.18
N GLY A 179 -3.54 24.51 -7.64
CA GLY A 179 -3.06 24.08 -8.94
C GLY A 179 -2.09 22.91 -8.82
N SER A 180 -1.95 22.12 -9.88
CA SER A 180 -0.93 21.09 -10.01
C SER A 180 -0.17 21.27 -11.31
N PHE A 181 1.13 21.49 -11.21
CA PHE A 181 2.01 21.65 -12.37
C PHE A 181 2.71 20.32 -12.68
N HIS A 182 2.28 19.66 -13.77
CA HIS A 182 2.78 18.35 -14.24
C HIS A 182 2.89 17.27 -13.15
N HIS A 183 2.06 17.34 -12.11
CA HIS A 183 2.07 16.39 -11.01
C HIS A 183 0.66 16.11 -10.45
N PHE A 184 -0.34 15.99 -11.33
CA PHE A 184 -1.71 15.80 -10.89
C PHE A 184 -1.92 14.38 -10.33
N ARG A 185 -2.55 14.30 -9.16
CA ARG A 185 -3.01 13.04 -8.55
C ARG A 185 -4.45 13.20 -8.04
N PRO A 186 -5.33 12.19 -8.24
CA PRO A 186 -6.70 12.22 -7.69
C PRO A 186 -6.73 12.38 -6.17
N SER A 187 -5.71 11.89 -5.46
CA SER A 187 -5.57 12.05 -4.01
C SER A 187 -5.54 13.51 -3.57
N TYR A 188 -5.00 14.43 -4.37
CA TYR A 188 -5.01 15.85 -4.03
C TYR A 188 -6.43 16.39 -3.98
N VAL A 189 -7.26 16.12 -5.00
CA VAL A 189 -8.68 16.53 -5.03
C VAL A 189 -9.42 16.03 -3.79
N PHE A 190 -9.19 14.76 -3.43
CA PHE A 190 -9.80 14.14 -2.25
C PHE A 190 -9.33 14.79 -0.93
N TYR A 191 -8.03 14.94 -0.70
CA TYR A 191 -7.54 15.47 0.58
C TYR A 191 -7.73 16.99 0.72
N THR A 192 -7.59 17.75 -0.38
CA THR A 192 -7.81 19.20 -0.34
C THR A 192 -9.29 19.56 -0.36
N GLN A 193 -10.19 18.62 -0.72
CA GLN A 193 -11.63 18.82 -0.91
C GLN A 193 -11.93 20.00 -1.83
N ARG A 194 -11.13 20.13 -2.90
CA ARG A 194 -11.13 21.28 -3.82
C ARG A 194 -10.85 20.79 -5.23
N VAL A 195 -11.32 21.55 -6.21
CA VAL A 195 -10.92 21.35 -7.62
C VAL A 195 -9.44 21.70 -7.73
N VAL A 196 -8.64 20.73 -8.18
CA VAL A 196 -7.20 20.94 -8.43
C VAL A 196 -7.02 21.20 -9.91
N GLU A 197 -6.69 22.44 -10.26
CA GLU A 197 -6.48 22.86 -11.64
C GLU A 197 -5.20 22.23 -12.21
N ARG A 198 -5.28 21.67 -13.43
CA ARG A 198 -4.15 21.04 -14.09
C ARG A 198 -3.42 22.08 -14.92
N ILE A 199 -2.27 22.50 -14.43
CA ILE A 199 -1.44 23.51 -15.09
C ILE A 199 -0.36 22.80 -15.91
N GLN A 200 -0.20 23.18 -17.17
CA GLN A 200 0.73 22.54 -18.10
C GLN A 200 1.91 23.44 -18.48
N THR A 201 1.79 24.76 -18.35
CA THR A 201 2.87 25.67 -18.74
C THR A 201 3.39 26.54 -17.58
N PRO A 202 4.68 26.92 -17.57
CA PRO A 202 5.21 27.85 -16.58
C PRO A 202 4.49 29.22 -16.57
N ASP A 203 4.06 29.71 -17.72
CA ASP A 203 3.33 30.98 -17.82
C ASP A 203 1.93 30.87 -17.21
N GLU A 204 1.24 29.74 -17.37
CA GLU A 204 -0.01 29.47 -16.65
C GLU A 204 0.19 29.44 -15.13
N VAL A 205 1.32 28.92 -14.63
CA VAL A 205 1.61 28.98 -13.18
C VAL A 205 1.70 30.43 -12.70
N ARG A 206 2.38 31.29 -13.46
CA ARG A 206 2.46 32.73 -13.14
C ARG A 206 1.07 33.38 -13.18
N SER A 207 0.30 33.12 -14.23
CA SER A 207 -1.07 33.64 -14.38
C SER A 207 -2.00 33.15 -13.27
N PHE A 208 -1.85 31.91 -12.83
CA PHE A 208 -2.62 31.33 -11.72
C PHE A 208 -2.36 32.06 -10.41
N PHE A 209 -1.08 32.33 -10.09
CA PHE A 209 -0.72 33.13 -8.92
C PHE A 209 -1.17 34.59 -9.05
N ALA A 210 -1.19 35.16 -10.26
CA ALA A 210 -1.67 36.52 -10.50
C ALA A 210 -3.20 36.65 -10.35
N ALA A 211 -3.97 35.67 -10.83
CA ALA A 211 -5.42 35.62 -10.72
C ALA A 211 -5.89 35.40 -9.27
N HIS A 212 -5.11 34.65 -8.49
CA HIS A 212 -5.43 34.31 -7.10
C HIS A 212 -4.45 34.97 -6.13
N VAL A 213 -4.62 36.26 -5.90
CA VAL A 213 -3.72 37.09 -5.08
C VAL A 213 -3.63 36.58 -3.63
N HIS A 214 -4.71 36.00 -3.11
CA HIS A 214 -4.76 35.40 -1.77
C HIS A 214 -5.13 33.91 -1.85
N GLY A 215 -4.34 33.05 -1.21
CA GLY A 215 -4.67 31.63 -1.06
C GLY A 215 -4.40 30.74 -2.29
N ALA A 216 -3.46 31.12 -3.16
CA ALA A 216 -3.00 30.28 -4.26
C ALA A 216 -1.90 29.30 -3.82
N PHE A 217 -2.06 28.04 -4.17
CA PHE A 217 -1.08 26.99 -3.91
C PHE A 217 -0.85 26.16 -5.17
N VAL A 218 0.40 25.82 -5.48
CA VAL A 218 0.73 24.96 -6.62
C VAL A 218 1.58 23.78 -6.15
N ILE A 219 1.13 22.57 -6.48
CA ILE A 219 1.84 21.33 -6.18
C ILE A 219 2.67 20.92 -7.41
N THR A 220 3.97 20.72 -7.23
CA THR A 220 4.89 20.29 -8.29
C THR A 220 5.97 19.34 -7.76
N ASN A 221 6.95 18.97 -8.57
CA ASN A 221 8.09 18.14 -8.16
C ASN A 221 9.42 18.80 -8.53
N ASP A 222 10.51 18.37 -7.90
CA ASP A 222 11.84 18.98 -8.09
C ASP A 222 12.24 19.12 -9.57
N GLY A 223 12.03 18.07 -10.37
CA GLY A 223 12.40 18.09 -11.78
C GLY A 223 11.61 19.09 -12.62
N GLN A 224 10.37 19.38 -12.25
CA GLN A 224 9.54 20.39 -12.91
C GLN A 224 9.72 21.78 -12.28
N PHE A 225 10.13 21.86 -11.02
CA PHE A 225 10.40 23.12 -10.33
C PHE A 225 11.57 23.87 -10.96
N GLU A 226 12.60 23.18 -11.45
CA GLU A 226 13.69 23.82 -12.20
C GLU A 226 13.19 24.59 -13.45
N ARG A 227 12.08 24.16 -14.07
CA ARG A 227 11.47 24.88 -15.21
C ARG A 227 10.71 26.14 -14.81
N LEU A 228 10.34 26.23 -13.53
CA LEU A 228 9.67 27.38 -12.91
C LEU A 228 10.68 28.37 -12.32
N ARG A 229 11.92 27.92 -12.06
CA ARG A 229 12.99 28.73 -11.47
C ARG A 229 13.32 29.91 -12.39
N GLY A 230 13.18 31.13 -11.85
CA GLY A 230 13.35 32.39 -12.62
C GLY A 230 12.11 32.91 -13.34
N ARG A 231 10.99 32.16 -13.34
CA ARG A 231 9.70 32.60 -13.92
C ARG A 231 8.60 32.83 -12.87
N LEU A 232 8.85 32.42 -11.63
CA LEU A 232 7.94 32.62 -10.51
C LEU A 232 7.94 34.08 -10.05
N PRO A 233 6.79 34.62 -9.60
CA PRO A 233 6.73 35.88 -8.88
C PRO A 233 7.65 35.86 -7.63
N GLY A 234 8.28 37.00 -7.31
CA GLY A 234 9.27 37.08 -6.22
C GLY A 234 8.72 36.82 -4.81
N ASP A 235 7.39 36.84 -4.64
CA ASP A 235 6.69 36.54 -3.39
C ASP A 235 6.28 35.07 -3.24
N VAL A 236 6.48 34.24 -4.27
CA VAL A 236 6.19 32.81 -4.25
C VAL A 236 7.42 32.03 -3.80
N THR A 237 7.24 31.21 -2.77
CA THR A 237 8.31 30.38 -2.20
C THR A 237 7.84 28.93 -2.04
N VAL A 238 8.79 28.04 -1.75
CA VAL A 238 8.48 26.65 -1.39
C VAL A 238 8.04 26.65 0.08
N LEU A 239 6.76 26.36 0.32
CA LEU A 239 6.17 26.30 1.67
C LEU A 239 6.42 24.96 2.37
N ASP A 240 6.45 23.87 1.60
CA ASP A 240 6.75 22.52 2.11
C ASP A 240 7.44 21.71 1.01
N SER A 241 8.34 20.81 1.40
CA SER A 241 9.05 19.89 0.52
C SER A 241 9.07 18.51 1.17
N ARG A 242 8.52 17.52 0.47
CA ARG A 242 8.41 16.15 0.97
C ARG A 242 8.92 15.15 -0.02
N ARG A 243 9.67 14.16 0.45
CA ARG A 243 10.11 13.05 -0.38
C ARG A 243 8.91 12.26 -0.87
N ARG A 244 8.94 11.81 -2.12
CA ARG A 244 7.91 10.91 -2.64
C ARG A 244 7.98 9.57 -1.94
N LEU A 245 6.83 9.09 -1.46
CA LEU A 245 6.74 7.76 -0.88
C LEU A 245 7.12 6.69 -1.93
N LEU A 246 8.12 5.86 -1.60
CA LEU A 246 8.66 4.77 -2.45
C LEU A 246 9.20 5.20 -3.83
N GLN A 247 9.47 6.50 -4.05
CA GLN A 247 10.04 7.01 -5.30
C GLN A 247 11.17 8.01 -5.02
N ARG A 248 12.04 8.22 -6.00
CA ARG A 248 13.08 9.25 -5.93
C ARG A 248 12.50 10.64 -6.22
N GLY A 249 13.09 11.67 -5.59
CA GLY A 249 12.73 13.07 -5.73
C GLY A 249 11.68 13.56 -4.74
N ASN A 250 11.54 14.88 -4.62
CA ASN A 250 10.58 15.52 -3.74
C ASN A 250 9.39 16.08 -4.51
N VAL A 251 8.28 16.18 -3.79
CA VAL A 251 7.10 16.96 -4.16
C VAL A 251 7.17 18.26 -3.37
N LEU A 252 6.90 19.36 -4.05
CA LEU A 252 6.99 20.70 -3.52
C LEU A 252 5.61 21.33 -3.50
N LEU A 253 5.30 22.03 -2.42
CA LEU A 253 4.15 22.89 -2.29
C LEU A 253 4.62 24.34 -2.40
N LEU A 254 4.19 25.03 -3.46
CA LEU A 254 4.48 26.44 -3.70
C LEU A 254 3.32 27.29 -3.18
N GLY A 255 3.64 28.44 -2.59
CA GLY A 255 2.66 29.44 -2.19
C GLY A 255 3.34 30.75 -1.80
N ARG A 256 2.55 31.79 -1.54
CA ARG A 256 3.09 33.10 -1.15
C ARG A 256 3.53 33.07 0.31
N ALA A 257 4.74 33.56 0.59
CA ALA A 257 5.22 33.66 1.97
C ALA A 257 4.42 34.75 2.71
N ARG A 258 3.80 34.41 3.85
CA ARG A 258 3.26 35.43 4.75
C ARG A 258 4.41 36.14 5.47
N PRO A 259 4.33 37.47 5.67
CA PRO A 259 5.26 38.15 6.57
C PRO A 259 5.02 37.64 8.01
N SER A 260 6.08 37.10 8.61
CA SER A 260 6.28 36.82 10.05
C SER A 260 5.66 35.55 10.65
N ALA A 261 6.50 34.51 10.78
CA ALA A 261 6.98 34.02 12.07
C ALA A 261 8.15 33.05 11.84
N THR A 262 9.37 33.50 12.18
CA THR A 262 10.59 32.71 12.39
C THR A 262 10.97 31.72 11.28
N ALA A 263 11.84 32.18 10.39
CA ALA A 263 12.57 31.33 9.45
C ALA A 263 13.38 30.25 10.19
N THR A 264 12.76 29.10 10.42
CA THR A 264 13.53 27.86 10.60
C THR A 264 13.93 27.44 9.21
N LYS A 265 15.20 27.72 8.85
CA LYS A 265 15.82 27.20 7.63
C LYS A 265 15.46 25.70 7.50
N PRO A 266 14.97 25.23 6.34
CA PRO A 266 14.98 23.80 6.09
C PRO A 266 16.46 23.37 6.12
N ARG A 267 16.83 22.59 7.15
CA ARG A 267 18.08 21.86 7.15
C ARG A 267 17.98 20.89 5.98
N VAL A 268 18.62 21.24 4.87
CA VAL A 268 19.01 20.27 3.86
C VAL A 268 19.99 19.36 4.59
N GLU A 269 19.48 18.30 5.21
CA GLU A 269 20.34 17.18 5.59
C GLU A 269 20.85 16.59 4.29
N ALA A 270 22.07 17.03 3.95
CA ALA A 270 22.91 16.36 2.98
C ALA A 270 22.98 14.90 3.42
N GLY A 271 22.31 14.03 2.67
CA GLY A 271 22.50 12.59 2.81
C GLY A 271 24.00 12.27 2.71
N PRO A 272 24.47 11.19 3.38
CA PRO A 272 25.89 10.89 3.41
C PRO A 272 26.42 10.75 1.97
N PRO A 273 27.66 11.21 1.69
CA PRO A 273 28.25 11.02 0.38
C PRO A 273 28.35 9.52 0.09
N LEU A 274 27.83 9.12 -1.06
CA LEU A 274 27.99 7.78 -1.61
C LEU A 274 29.49 7.47 -1.70
N ARG A 275 29.95 6.50 -0.90
CA ARG A 275 31.08 5.63 -1.19
C ARG A 275 30.58 4.20 -1.21
#